data_AF-A0A9Y2JY20-F1
#
_entry.id   AF-A0A9Y2JY20-F1
#
_cell.length_a   1.000
_cell.length_b   1.000
_cell.length_c   1.000
_cell.angle_alpha   90.00
_cell.angle_beta   90.00
_cell.angle_gamma   90.00
#
_symmetry.space_group_name_H-M   'P 1'
#
loop_
_entity.id
_entity.type
_entity.pdbx_description
1 polymer ?
#
loop_
_entity_poly.entity_id
_entity_poly.type
_entity_poly.pdbx_seq_one_letter_code
_entity_poly.pdbx_strand_id
1 'polypeptide(L)'
;MVVQTAWTTLAERQGARAWLARHGVEVDEPAPLLAVRVGARVLATRSYQVYGVLSSVVWTVALVPPVPVLARFLVFTVLCTAYPLLQWRRVCRADRTAARLVSPGARPSLRVAAGQVGWWYLAAVATTFGGGVVLCAGFAANPAGWAAALVIGAASVAAVLGRALQAPVIAEDEASLAVDAALRAFDTRAFAVPIMFTFLVWIDLSTSWPWPPARFVPAAGYFVLVVAVHVGAVNAARRRSLPPGHYGTVAR
;
A
#
# COMPACT_ATOMS: atom_id res chain seq x y z
N MET A 1 -9.85 -28.63 -27.71
CA MET A 1 -10.16 -27.79 -26.54
C MET A 1 -9.33 -26.52 -26.60
N VAL A 2 -9.86 -25.45 -27.22
CA VAL A 2 -9.17 -24.15 -27.37
C VAL A 2 -10.20 -23.03 -27.15
N VAL A 3 -10.60 -22.81 -25.89
CA VAL A 3 -11.40 -21.65 -25.48
C VAL A 3 -10.98 -21.27 -24.04
N GLN A 4 -9.72 -20.92 -23.83
CA GLN A 4 -9.23 -20.44 -22.53
C GLN A 4 -8.44 -19.12 -22.59
N THR A 5 -8.14 -18.61 -23.79
CA THR A 5 -7.34 -17.39 -23.98
C THR A 5 -8.12 -16.07 -23.88
N ALA A 6 -9.45 -16.11 -23.74
CA ALA A 6 -10.29 -14.91 -23.76
C ALA A 6 -10.34 -14.10 -22.43
N TRP A 7 -9.76 -14.62 -21.34
CA TRP A 7 -10.00 -14.08 -19.99
C TRP A 7 -8.92 -13.13 -19.46
N THR A 8 -7.75 -13.07 -20.11
CA THR A 8 -6.62 -12.25 -19.66
C THR A 8 -6.10 -11.40 -20.80
N THR A 9 -5.96 -10.10 -20.55
CA THR A 9 -5.36 -9.17 -21.51
C THR A 9 -3.86 -9.42 -21.65
N LEU A 10 -3.28 -9.07 -22.81
CA LEU A 10 -1.84 -9.16 -23.03
C LEU A 10 -1.05 -8.37 -21.96
N ALA A 11 -1.56 -7.20 -21.57
CA ALA A 11 -0.96 -6.35 -20.56
C ALA A 11 -0.94 -6.99 -19.16
N GLU A 12 -2.00 -7.72 -18.79
CA GLU A 12 -2.04 -8.49 -17.54
C GLU A 12 -1.04 -9.63 -17.54
N ARG A 13 -0.94 -10.39 -18.64
CA ARG A 13 0.05 -11.48 -18.77
C ARG A 13 1.48 -10.97 -18.68
N GLN A 14 1.81 -9.90 -19.42
CA GLN A 14 3.14 -9.27 -19.37
C GLN A 14 3.46 -8.71 -17.98
N GLY A 15 2.48 -8.05 -17.33
CA GLY A 15 2.62 -7.55 -15.98
C GLY A 15 2.88 -8.67 -14.96
N ALA A 16 2.14 -9.77 -15.07
CA ALA A 16 2.32 -10.94 -14.22
C ALA A 16 3.70 -11.60 -14.43
N ARG A 17 4.12 -11.81 -15.69
CA ARG A 17 5.45 -12.33 -16.03
C ARG A 17 6.56 -11.45 -15.43
N ALA A 18 6.49 -10.13 -15.62
CA ALA A 18 7.47 -9.20 -15.07
C ALA A 18 7.47 -9.15 -13.52
N TRP A 19 6.32 -9.37 -12.89
CA TRP A 19 6.25 -9.47 -11.44
C TRP A 19 6.84 -10.79 -10.93
N LEU A 20 6.53 -11.92 -11.56
CA LEU A 20 7.09 -13.24 -11.20
C LEU A 20 8.61 -13.27 -11.37
N ALA A 21 9.13 -12.74 -12.49
CA ALA A 21 10.58 -12.65 -12.73
C ALA A 21 11.29 -11.85 -11.64
N ARG A 22 10.70 -10.75 -11.17
CA ARG A 22 11.22 -9.96 -10.04
C ARG A 22 11.22 -10.71 -8.71
N HIS A 23 10.45 -11.79 -8.58
CA HIS A 23 10.41 -12.65 -7.40
C HIS A 23 11.15 -13.98 -7.63
N GLY A 24 12.01 -14.06 -8.66
CA GLY A 24 12.88 -15.20 -8.94
C GLY A 24 12.20 -16.34 -9.69
N VAL A 25 11.04 -16.10 -10.30
CA VAL A 25 10.28 -17.12 -11.04
C VAL A 25 10.16 -16.70 -12.51
N GLU A 26 10.84 -17.42 -13.40
CA GLU A 26 10.73 -17.21 -14.84
C GLU A 26 9.67 -18.15 -15.44
N VAL A 27 8.69 -17.57 -16.11
CA VAL A 27 7.62 -18.28 -16.83
C VAL A 27 7.41 -17.64 -18.19
N ASP A 28 7.09 -18.46 -19.19
CA ASP A 28 6.72 -17.98 -20.51
C ASP A 28 5.27 -17.49 -20.53
N GLU A 29 4.35 -18.34 -20.09
CA GLU A 29 2.94 -17.98 -19.89
C GLU A 29 2.52 -18.22 -18.45
N PRO A 30 2.20 -17.16 -17.68
CA PRO A 30 1.69 -17.31 -16.32
C PRO A 30 0.31 -17.98 -16.31
N ALA A 31 0.00 -18.76 -15.28
CA ALA A 31 -1.32 -19.35 -15.11
C ALA A 31 -2.43 -18.28 -15.19
N PRO A 32 -3.59 -18.54 -15.83
CA PRO A 32 -4.61 -17.52 -16.07
C PRO A 32 -5.07 -16.79 -14.80
N LEU A 33 -5.25 -17.51 -13.70
CA LEU A 33 -5.60 -16.94 -12.40
C LEU A 33 -4.54 -15.94 -11.91
N LEU A 34 -3.26 -16.30 -12.01
CA LEU A 34 -2.14 -15.45 -11.63
C LEU A 34 -2.06 -14.22 -12.54
N ALA A 35 -2.26 -14.40 -13.85
CA ALA A 35 -2.27 -13.32 -14.81
C ALA A 35 -3.33 -12.24 -14.46
N VAL A 36 -4.57 -12.64 -14.16
CA VAL A 36 -5.63 -11.70 -13.73
C VAL A 36 -5.23 -10.99 -12.43
N ARG A 37 -4.84 -11.74 -11.39
CA ARG A 37 -4.63 -11.18 -10.05
C ARG A 37 -3.39 -10.31 -9.96
N VAL A 38 -2.26 -10.79 -10.49
CA VAL A 38 -0.98 -10.08 -10.47
C VAL A 38 -0.97 -8.95 -11.51
N GLY A 39 -1.49 -9.21 -12.72
CA GLY A 39 -1.58 -8.22 -13.78
C GLY A 39 -2.36 -6.98 -13.37
N ALA A 40 -3.54 -7.15 -12.76
CA ALA A 40 -4.35 -6.03 -12.27
C ALA A 40 -3.61 -5.15 -11.26
N ARG A 41 -2.78 -5.75 -10.39
CA ARG A 41 -1.97 -5.04 -9.38
C ARG A 41 -0.80 -4.27 -10.02
N VAL A 42 -0.12 -4.88 -10.99
CA VAL A 42 0.96 -4.23 -11.73
C VAL A 42 0.44 -3.04 -12.54
N LEU A 43 -0.71 -3.20 -13.20
CA LEU A 43 -1.36 -2.11 -13.93
C LEU A 43 -1.83 -0.99 -13.00
N ALA A 44 -2.44 -1.32 -11.86
CA ALA A 44 -2.85 -0.33 -10.87
C ALA A 44 -1.67 0.49 -10.34
N THR A 45 -0.54 -0.17 -10.08
CA THR A 45 0.68 0.48 -9.55
C THR A 45 1.49 1.23 -10.61
N ARG A 46 1.33 0.95 -11.91
CA ARG A 46 2.00 1.70 -12.98
C ARG A 46 1.71 3.20 -12.94
N SER A 47 0.50 3.55 -12.51
CA SER A 47 0.09 4.94 -12.39
C SER A 47 0.73 5.70 -11.21
N TYR A 48 1.49 5.02 -10.33
CA TYR A 48 2.07 5.65 -9.13
C TYR A 48 3.17 6.67 -9.44
N GLN A 49 3.78 6.63 -10.63
CA GLN A 49 4.67 7.71 -11.06
C GLN A 49 3.90 9.03 -11.16
N VAL A 50 2.70 9.01 -11.75
CA VAL A 50 1.81 10.16 -11.82
C VAL A 50 1.36 10.58 -10.42
N TYR A 51 1.05 9.63 -9.54
CA TYR A 51 0.74 9.92 -8.14
C TYR A 51 1.89 10.62 -7.41
N GLY A 52 3.14 10.18 -7.63
CA GLY A 52 4.32 10.81 -7.06
C GLY A 52 4.44 12.27 -7.52
N VAL A 53 4.32 12.52 -8.83
CA VAL A 53 4.34 13.88 -9.39
C VAL A 53 3.21 14.74 -8.81
N LEU A 54 1.97 14.24 -8.78
CA LEU A 54 0.83 14.96 -8.20
C LEU A 54 1.04 15.27 -6.71
N SER A 55 1.61 14.31 -5.96
CA SER A 55 1.95 14.50 -4.55
C SER A 55 3.02 15.55 -4.36
N SER A 56 4.06 15.56 -5.20
CA SER A 56 5.10 16.60 -5.18
C SER A 56 4.52 17.97 -5.51
N VAL A 57 3.67 18.09 -6.53
CA VAL A 57 3.02 19.37 -6.90
C VAL A 57 2.15 19.88 -5.75
N VAL A 58 1.29 19.02 -5.19
CA VAL A 58 0.44 19.39 -4.05
C VAL A 58 1.29 19.80 -2.85
N TRP A 59 2.39 19.10 -2.58
CA TRP A 59 3.30 19.47 -1.51
C TRP A 59 3.96 20.83 -1.74
N THR A 60 4.47 21.09 -2.94
CA THR A 60 5.05 22.39 -3.30
C THR A 60 4.04 23.50 -3.12
N VAL A 61 2.81 23.35 -3.62
CA VAL A 61 1.76 24.37 -3.49
C VAL A 61 1.29 24.53 -2.04
N ALA A 62 1.18 23.44 -1.28
CA ALA A 62 0.78 23.48 0.13
C ALA A 62 1.80 24.23 1.01
N LEU A 63 3.06 24.33 0.59
CA LEU A 63 4.09 25.10 1.29
C LEU A 63 4.09 26.60 0.92
N VAL A 64 3.33 27.02 -0.10
CA VAL A 64 3.27 28.43 -0.52
C VAL A 64 2.26 29.22 0.33
N PRO A 65 2.64 30.36 0.93
CA PRO A 65 1.68 31.34 1.46
C PRO A 65 0.85 31.91 0.29
N PRO A 66 -0.51 31.96 0.34
CA PRO A 66 -1.34 32.12 1.53
C PRO A 66 -2.35 30.97 1.78
N VAL A 67 -2.04 29.72 1.43
CA VAL A 67 -3.02 28.62 1.60
C VAL A 67 -3.37 28.39 3.08
N PRO A 68 -4.66 28.40 3.49
CA PRO A 68 -5.06 28.12 4.87
C PRO A 68 -4.61 26.73 5.34
N VAL A 69 -4.17 26.63 6.59
CA VAL A 69 -3.59 25.38 7.16
C VAL A 69 -4.56 24.20 7.06
N LEU A 70 -5.84 24.44 7.38
CA LEU A 70 -6.88 23.42 7.26
C LEU A 70 -7.02 22.91 5.81
N ALA A 71 -6.92 23.80 4.82
CA ALA A 71 -6.97 23.42 3.41
C ALA A 71 -5.77 22.55 3.03
N ARG A 72 -4.57 22.83 3.56
CA ARG A 72 -3.37 22.00 3.35
C ARG A 72 -3.60 20.58 3.88
N PHE A 73 -4.11 20.44 5.10
CA PHE A 73 -4.45 19.13 5.68
C PHE A 73 -5.47 18.37 4.82
N LEU A 74 -6.55 19.04 4.40
CA LEU A 74 -7.60 18.42 3.60
C LEU A 74 -7.09 17.95 2.24
N VAL A 75 -6.42 18.83 1.48
CA VAL A 75 -5.92 18.50 0.14
C VAL A 75 -4.91 17.36 0.21
N PHE A 76 -3.97 17.42 1.15
CA PHE A 76 -2.97 16.37 1.34
C PHE A 76 -3.62 15.03 1.73
N THR A 77 -4.57 15.05 2.66
CA THR A 77 -5.28 13.84 3.12
C THR A 77 -6.11 13.22 2.01
N VAL A 78 -6.87 14.03 1.26
CA VAL A 78 -7.67 13.57 0.13
C VAL A 78 -6.77 12.93 -0.92
N LEU A 79 -5.65 13.56 -1.27
CA LEU A 79 -4.71 12.99 -2.22
C LEU A 79 -4.16 11.63 -1.74
N CYS A 80 -3.69 11.58 -0.49
CA CYS A 80 -3.07 10.39 0.09
C CYS A 80 -4.05 9.24 0.32
N THR A 81 -5.36 9.50 0.36
CA THR A 81 -6.39 8.47 0.60
C THR A 81 -7.16 8.11 -0.65
N ALA A 82 -7.67 9.08 -1.40
CA ALA A 82 -8.55 8.84 -2.53
C ALA A 82 -7.82 8.08 -3.64
N TYR A 83 -6.59 8.49 -3.98
CA TYR A 83 -5.87 7.87 -5.08
C TYR A 83 -5.53 6.39 -4.80
N PRO A 84 -4.87 6.01 -3.68
CA PRO A 84 -4.61 4.60 -3.39
C PRO A 84 -5.89 3.76 -3.27
N LEU A 85 -6.96 4.31 -2.67
CA LEU A 85 -8.24 3.61 -2.56
C LEU A 85 -8.93 3.40 -3.91
N LEU A 86 -8.83 4.34 -4.85
CA LEU A 86 -9.36 4.18 -6.20
C LEU A 86 -8.63 3.07 -6.95
N GLN A 87 -7.30 3.00 -6.84
CA GLN A 87 -6.51 1.91 -7.42
C GLN A 87 -6.83 0.58 -6.74
N TRP A 88 -6.95 0.58 -5.42
CA TRP A 88 -7.33 -0.61 -4.65
C TRP A 88 -8.70 -1.15 -5.05
N ARG A 89 -9.68 -0.27 -5.29
CA ARG A 89 -11.01 -0.66 -5.76
C ARG A 89 -10.96 -1.40 -7.11
N ARG A 90 -10.02 -1.05 -7.99
CA ARG A 90 -9.80 -1.76 -9.27
C ARG A 90 -9.25 -3.17 -9.02
N VAL A 91 -8.27 -3.32 -8.14
CA VAL A 91 -7.75 -4.63 -7.72
C VAL A 91 -8.85 -5.49 -7.09
N CYS A 92 -9.67 -4.90 -6.22
CA CYS A 92 -10.81 -5.59 -5.61
C CYS A 92 -11.88 -6.05 -6.62
N ARG A 93 -11.99 -5.40 -7.78
CA ARG A 93 -12.87 -5.86 -8.87
C ARG A 93 -12.24 -7.06 -9.57
N ALA A 94 -10.95 -7.00 -9.88
CA ALA A 94 -10.22 -8.12 -10.46
C ALA A 94 -10.24 -9.37 -9.56
N ASP A 95 -10.01 -9.21 -8.25
CA ASP A 95 -10.09 -10.32 -7.30
C ASP A 95 -11.51 -10.92 -7.21
N ARG A 96 -12.56 -10.10 -7.36
CA ARG A 96 -13.94 -10.62 -7.43
C ARG A 96 -14.20 -11.40 -8.71
N THR A 97 -13.61 -11.01 -9.82
CA THR A 97 -13.67 -11.78 -11.08
C THR A 97 -12.91 -13.09 -10.93
N ALA A 98 -11.70 -13.07 -10.34
CA ALA A 98 -10.91 -14.26 -10.08
C ALA A 98 -11.63 -15.25 -9.13
N ALA A 99 -12.30 -14.74 -8.09
CA ALA A 99 -13.10 -15.55 -7.17
C ALA A 99 -14.34 -16.20 -7.80
N ARG A 100 -14.72 -15.82 -9.03
CA ARG A 100 -15.77 -16.51 -9.80
C ARG A 100 -15.23 -17.66 -10.64
N LEU A 101 -13.92 -17.66 -10.90
CA LEU A 101 -13.24 -18.72 -11.66
C LEU A 101 -12.85 -19.88 -10.75
N VAL A 102 -12.54 -19.57 -9.49
CA VAL A 102 -12.07 -20.53 -8.48
C VAL A 102 -12.87 -20.33 -7.20
N SER A 103 -13.39 -21.42 -6.65
CA SER A 103 -14.06 -21.43 -5.35
C SER A 103 -13.12 -20.85 -4.28
N PRO A 104 -13.50 -19.76 -3.59
CA PRO A 104 -12.66 -19.19 -2.55
C PRO A 104 -12.39 -20.21 -1.44
N GLY A 105 -11.12 -20.36 -1.08
CA GLY A 105 -10.69 -21.22 0.01
C GLY A 105 -11.00 -20.62 1.39
N ALA A 106 -10.59 -21.35 2.43
CA ALA A 106 -10.71 -20.89 3.81
C ALA A 106 -9.98 -19.56 4.03
N ARG A 107 -10.50 -18.74 4.94
CA ARG A 107 -9.79 -17.53 5.40
C ARG A 107 -8.60 -17.97 6.25
N PRO A 108 -7.40 -17.42 6.04
CA PRO A 108 -6.29 -17.67 6.94
C PRO A 108 -6.62 -17.14 8.33
N SER A 109 -6.05 -17.77 9.37
CA SER A 109 -6.15 -17.21 10.72
C SER A 109 -5.50 -15.82 10.76
N LEU A 110 -5.98 -14.95 11.65
CA LEU A 110 -5.48 -13.57 11.75
C LEU A 110 -3.96 -13.54 11.96
N ARG A 111 -3.42 -14.49 12.74
CA ARG A 111 -1.98 -14.62 13.00
C ARG A 111 -1.19 -14.93 11.73
N VAL A 112 -1.69 -15.83 10.88
CA VAL A 112 -1.06 -16.18 9.59
C VAL A 112 -1.13 -14.99 8.65
N ALA A 113 -2.31 -14.36 8.52
CA ALA A 113 -2.48 -13.21 7.66
C ALA A 113 -1.60 -12.01 8.09
N ALA A 114 -1.47 -11.77 9.40
CA ALA A 114 -0.57 -10.75 9.95
C ALA A 114 0.90 -11.08 9.65
N GLY A 115 1.31 -12.35 9.76
CA GLY A 115 2.64 -12.80 9.36
C GLY A 115 2.92 -12.59 7.87
N GLN A 116 1.91 -12.85 7.02
CA GLN A 116 1.97 -12.60 5.58
C GLN A 116 2.09 -11.11 5.27
N VAL A 117 1.34 -10.23 5.92
CA VAL A 117 1.50 -8.77 5.77
C VAL A 117 2.90 -8.32 6.24
N GLY A 118 3.37 -8.89 7.35
CA GLY A 118 4.69 -8.66 7.93
C GLY A 118 4.67 -7.70 9.11
N TRP A 119 5.32 -8.12 10.20
CA TRP A 119 5.35 -7.36 11.47
C TRP A 119 5.96 -5.97 11.34
N TRP A 120 6.97 -5.80 10.48
CA TRP A 120 7.55 -4.48 10.21
C TRP A 120 6.56 -3.50 9.59
N TYR A 121 5.67 -3.97 8.70
CA TYR A 121 4.64 -3.11 8.13
C TYR A 121 3.60 -2.73 9.20
N LEU A 122 3.19 -3.69 10.04
CA LEU A 122 2.28 -3.42 11.15
C LEU A 122 2.88 -2.43 12.15
N ALA A 123 4.17 -2.56 12.45
CA ALA A 123 4.92 -1.59 13.24
C ALA A 123 4.94 -0.20 12.58
N ALA A 124 5.11 -0.13 11.25
CA ALA A 124 5.07 1.15 10.52
C ALA A 124 3.70 1.82 10.61
N VAL A 125 2.61 1.06 10.51
CA VAL A 125 1.24 1.57 10.69
C VAL A 125 1.05 2.07 12.14
N ALA A 126 1.42 1.26 13.13
CA ALA A 126 1.27 1.60 14.54
C ALA A 126 2.09 2.84 14.93
N THR A 127 3.35 2.92 14.50
CA THR A 127 4.23 4.07 14.78
C THR A 127 3.76 5.34 14.09
N THR A 128 3.30 5.26 12.84
CA THR A 128 2.74 6.42 12.12
C THR A 128 1.51 6.98 12.85
N PHE A 129 0.49 6.17 13.07
CA PHE A 129 -0.77 6.71 13.61
C PHE A 129 -0.71 6.91 15.11
N GLY A 130 -0.12 5.98 15.86
CA GLY A 130 0.07 6.13 17.31
C GLY A 130 1.00 7.29 17.65
N GLY A 131 2.17 7.38 16.99
CA GLY A 131 3.08 8.50 17.17
C GLY A 131 2.49 9.82 16.69
N GLY A 132 1.75 9.81 15.58
CA GLY A 132 1.00 10.96 15.08
C GLY A 132 -0.03 11.48 16.07
N VAL A 133 -0.80 10.61 16.73
CA VAL A 133 -1.76 10.99 17.78
C VAL A 133 -1.06 11.63 18.98
N VAL A 134 0.04 11.01 19.46
CA VAL A 134 0.82 11.56 20.60
C VAL A 134 1.37 12.94 20.27
N LEU A 135 1.95 13.13 19.08
CA LEU A 135 2.43 14.44 18.66
C LEU A 135 1.30 15.45 18.45
N CYS A 136 0.18 15.03 17.87
CA CYS A 136 -0.97 15.88 17.66
C CYS A 136 -1.52 16.41 19.00
N ALA A 137 -1.62 15.54 20.01
CA ALA A 137 -2.13 15.92 21.33
C ALA A 137 -1.14 16.79 22.13
N GLY A 138 0.17 16.52 22.01
CA GLY A 138 1.19 17.21 22.81
C GLY A 138 1.74 18.49 22.20
N PHE A 139 1.76 18.62 20.87
CA PHE A 139 2.59 19.62 20.19
C PHE A 139 1.92 20.36 19.00
N ALA A 140 0.71 19.97 18.57
CA ALA A 140 0.06 20.58 17.41
C ALA A 140 -0.32 22.05 17.64
N ALA A 141 -0.01 22.92 16.68
CA ALA A 141 -0.67 24.23 16.58
C ALA A 141 -2.11 24.12 16.04
N ASN A 142 -2.36 23.13 15.19
CA ASN A 142 -3.64 22.95 14.50
C ASN A 142 -4.23 21.55 14.77
N PRO A 143 -4.56 21.23 16.03
CA PRO A 143 -4.90 19.86 16.44
C PRO A 143 -6.14 19.31 15.74
N ALA A 144 -7.16 20.14 15.47
CA ALA A 144 -8.40 19.66 14.82
C ALA A 144 -8.16 19.18 13.38
N GLY A 145 -7.44 19.96 12.57
CA GLY A 145 -7.12 19.61 11.18
C GLY A 145 -6.20 18.39 11.09
N TRP A 146 -5.19 18.33 11.98
CA TRP A 146 -4.29 17.18 12.06
C TRP A 146 -5.02 15.91 12.54
N ALA A 147 -5.82 16.00 13.61
CA ALA A 147 -6.59 14.86 14.10
C ALA A 147 -7.57 14.32 13.05
N ALA A 148 -8.30 15.20 12.35
CA ALA A 148 -9.17 14.79 11.25
C ALA A 148 -8.39 14.07 10.13
N ALA A 149 -7.23 14.61 9.74
CA ALA A 149 -6.35 13.98 8.76
C ALA A 149 -5.84 12.60 9.21
N LEU A 150 -5.47 12.44 10.48
CA LEU A 150 -5.06 11.15 11.05
C LEU A 150 -6.21 10.14 11.03
N VAL A 151 -7.42 10.53 11.41
CA VAL A 151 -8.60 9.65 11.42
C VAL A 151 -8.92 9.16 10.00
N ILE A 152 -8.96 10.08 9.03
CA ILE A 152 -9.23 9.73 7.63
C ILE A 152 -8.12 8.83 7.08
N GLY A 153 -6.86 9.17 7.37
CA GLY A 153 -5.70 8.35 6.99
C GLY A 153 -5.76 6.94 7.56
N ALA A 154 -6.01 6.83 8.87
CA ALA A 154 -6.12 5.55 9.57
C ALA A 154 -7.28 4.72 9.04
N ALA A 155 -8.44 5.32 8.79
CA ALA A 155 -9.60 4.64 8.21
C ALA A 155 -9.29 4.10 6.79
N SER A 156 -8.60 4.88 5.97
CA SER A 156 -8.21 4.45 4.61
C SER A 156 -7.24 3.26 4.64
N VAL A 157 -6.23 3.31 5.52
CA VAL A 157 -5.26 2.23 5.72
C VAL A 157 -5.93 0.99 6.30
N ALA A 158 -6.81 1.17 7.29
CA ALA A 158 -7.57 0.09 7.91
C ALA A 158 -8.50 -0.62 6.91
N ALA A 159 -9.10 0.11 5.96
CA ALA A 159 -9.95 -0.49 4.94
C ALA A 159 -9.17 -1.46 4.01
N VAL A 160 -7.95 -1.09 3.61
CA VAL A 160 -7.08 -1.95 2.80
C VAL A 160 -6.54 -3.11 3.65
N LEU A 161 -5.99 -2.80 4.83
CA LEU A 161 -5.37 -3.77 5.72
C LEU A 161 -6.38 -4.80 6.23
N GLY A 162 -7.55 -4.36 6.70
CA GLY A 162 -8.60 -5.24 7.17
C GLY A 162 -9.04 -6.22 6.08
N ARG A 163 -9.17 -5.75 4.83
CA ARG A 163 -9.47 -6.63 3.71
C ARG A 163 -8.33 -7.61 3.42
N ALA A 164 -7.07 -7.17 3.42
CA ALA A 164 -5.93 -8.06 3.22
C ALA A 164 -5.82 -9.15 4.31
N LEU A 165 -6.21 -8.83 5.55
CA LEU A 165 -6.21 -9.77 6.67
C LEU A 165 -7.39 -10.75 6.63
N GLN A 166 -8.55 -10.31 6.14
CA GLN A 166 -9.79 -11.09 6.17
C GLN A 166 -10.15 -11.77 4.83
N ALA A 167 -9.46 -11.44 3.74
CA ALA A 167 -9.75 -11.99 2.43
C ALA A 167 -9.61 -13.52 2.44
N PRO A 168 -10.54 -14.27 1.81
CA PRO A 168 -10.37 -15.70 1.58
C PRO A 168 -9.18 -15.95 0.65
N VAL A 169 -8.58 -17.13 0.75
CA VAL A 169 -7.51 -17.55 -0.17
C VAL A 169 -8.11 -17.81 -1.54
N ILE A 170 -7.51 -17.27 -2.61
CA ILE A 170 -7.91 -17.54 -3.99
C ILE A 170 -6.73 -18.22 -4.69
N ALA A 171 -6.69 -19.55 -4.65
CA ALA A 171 -5.61 -20.37 -5.18
C ALA A 171 -6.15 -21.71 -5.71
N GLU A 172 -5.62 -22.18 -6.85
CA GLU A 172 -5.89 -23.51 -7.42
C GLU A 172 -4.89 -24.56 -6.94
N ASP A 173 -3.65 -24.15 -6.71
CA ASP A 173 -2.52 -24.99 -6.36
C ASP A 173 -1.61 -24.32 -5.31
N GLU A 174 -0.57 -25.03 -4.89
CA GLU A 174 0.39 -24.56 -3.89
C GLU A 174 1.17 -23.30 -4.34
N ALA A 175 1.48 -23.21 -5.64
CA ALA A 175 2.12 -22.04 -6.23
C ALA A 175 1.22 -20.79 -6.13
N SER A 176 -0.06 -20.94 -6.46
CA SER A 176 -1.06 -19.88 -6.35
C SER A 176 -1.32 -19.47 -4.89
N LEU A 177 -1.21 -20.42 -3.95
CA LEU A 177 -1.30 -20.16 -2.52
C LEU A 177 -0.12 -19.31 -2.04
N ALA A 178 1.10 -19.60 -2.50
CA ALA A 178 2.27 -18.78 -2.22
C ALA A 178 2.16 -17.36 -2.81
N VAL A 179 1.63 -17.23 -4.03
CA VAL A 179 1.34 -15.93 -4.64
C VAL A 179 0.27 -15.18 -3.83
N ASP A 180 -0.82 -15.82 -3.39
CA ASP A 180 -1.85 -15.18 -2.56
C ASP A 180 -1.25 -14.55 -1.29
N ALA A 181 -0.38 -15.30 -0.60
CA ALA A 181 0.34 -14.82 0.57
C ALA A 181 1.22 -13.59 0.26
N ALA A 182 1.96 -13.63 -0.85
CA ALA A 182 2.80 -12.51 -1.30
C ALA A 182 1.95 -11.28 -1.69
N LEU A 183 0.81 -11.50 -2.33
CA LEU A 183 -0.09 -10.43 -2.78
C LEU A 183 -0.73 -9.68 -1.61
N ARG A 184 -1.04 -10.32 -0.48
CA ARG A 184 -1.54 -9.62 0.72
C ARG A 184 -0.52 -8.61 1.26
N ALA A 185 0.75 -9.00 1.28
CA ALA A 185 1.84 -8.11 1.67
C ALA A 185 2.03 -6.99 0.64
N PHE A 186 1.90 -7.31 -0.64
CA PHE A 186 1.99 -6.32 -1.72
C PHE A 186 0.87 -5.29 -1.63
N ASP A 187 -0.38 -5.73 -1.49
CA ASP A 187 -1.57 -4.87 -1.48
C ASP A 187 -1.53 -3.86 -0.34
N THR A 188 -1.16 -4.32 0.86
CA THR A 188 -0.99 -3.44 2.02
C THR A 188 0.07 -2.39 1.76
N ARG A 189 1.26 -2.77 1.29
CA ARG A 189 2.35 -1.81 1.02
C ARG A 189 2.09 -0.87 -0.16
N ALA A 190 1.39 -1.35 -1.18
CA ALA A 190 1.10 -0.56 -2.38
C ALA A 190 -0.06 0.42 -2.12
N PHE A 191 -1.15 -0.02 -1.48
CA PHE A 191 -2.39 0.73 -1.40
C PHE A 191 -2.69 1.33 -0.01
N ALA A 192 -1.97 0.91 1.02
CA ALA A 192 -2.00 1.53 2.34
C ALA A 192 -0.60 2.04 2.70
N VAL A 193 -0.36 3.31 2.39
CA VAL A 193 0.98 3.92 2.48
C VAL A 193 1.04 4.83 3.72
N PRO A 194 1.19 4.28 4.95
CA PRO A 194 1.07 5.06 6.18
C PRO A 194 2.11 6.18 6.26
N ILE A 195 3.31 5.98 5.71
CA ILE A 195 4.40 6.97 5.78
C ILE A 195 4.00 8.35 5.24
N MET A 196 3.05 8.44 4.31
CA MET A 196 2.57 9.72 3.81
C MET A 196 1.95 10.58 4.93
N PHE A 197 1.32 9.98 5.94
CA PHE A 197 0.71 10.71 7.05
C PHE A 197 1.72 11.24 8.07
N THR A 198 3.02 10.91 7.94
CA THR A 198 4.07 11.59 8.72
C THR A 198 4.21 13.05 8.33
N PHE A 199 3.87 13.40 7.09
CA PHE A 199 3.99 14.77 6.58
C PHE A 199 3.01 15.75 7.21
N LEU A 200 1.98 15.27 7.92
CA LEU A 200 1.07 16.13 8.68
C LEU A 200 1.82 16.99 9.71
N VAL A 201 2.90 16.48 10.31
CA VAL A 201 3.71 17.26 11.25
C VAL A 201 4.42 18.42 10.55
N TRP A 202 4.87 18.22 9.32
CA TRP A 202 5.55 19.25 8.53
C TRP A 202 4.56 20.34 8.08
N ILE A 203 3.31 19.97 7.78
CA ILE A 203 2.24 20.95 7.53
C ILE A 203 2.02 21.84 8.77
N ASP A 204 1.90 21.25 9.96
CA ASP A 204 1.71 22.01 11.20
C ASP A 204 2.93 22.87 11.55
N LEU A 205 4.15 22.35 11.35
CA LEU A 205 5.37 23.09 11.57
C LEU A 205 5.53 24.28 10.62
N SER A 206 5.11 24.15 9.36
CA SER A 206 5.25 25.19 8.32
C SER A 206 4.57 26.53 8.66
N THR A 207 3.72 26.55 9.68
CA THR A 207 3.00 27.75 10.13
C THR A 207 3.67 28.40 11.34
N SER A 208 4.85 27.93 11.74
CA SER A 208 5.55 28.37 12.94
C SER A 208 6.64 29.39 12.60
N TRP A 209 6.56 30.58 13.21
CA TRP A 209 7.63 31.58 13.20
C TRP A 209 7.94 31.98 14.65
N PRO A 210 9.21 32.14 15.06
CA PRO A 210 10.45 31.90 14.30
C PRO A 210 10.74 30.41 14.04
N TRP A 211 11.63 30.15 13.08
CA TRP A 211 12.06 28.80 12.68
C TRP A 211 13.48 28.47 13.17
N PRO A 212 13.74 27.27 13.71
CA PRO A 212 12.79 26.20 14.04
C PRO A 212 12.09 26.44 15.39
N PRO A 213 10.79 26.08 15.52
CA PRO A 213 10.08 26.16 16.81
C PRO A 213 10.56 25.07 17.78
N ALA A 214 10.30 25.25 19.09
CA ALA A 214 10.68 24.25 20.12
C ALA A 214 10.12 22.83 19.86
N ARG A 215 8.95 22.73 19.23
CA ARG A 215 8.33 21.46 18.80
C ARG A 215 8.99 20.78 17.59
N PHE A 216 10.03 21.39 17.01
CA PHE A 216 10.74 20.82 15.86
C PHE A 216 11.45 19.51 16.20
N VAL A 217 12.14 19.45 17.34
CA VAL A 217 12.92 18.27 17.75
C VAL A 217 12.05 17.00 17.88
N PRO A 218 10.93 17.00 18.63
CA PRO A 218 10.08 15.81 18.72
C PRO A 218 9.47 15.41 17.36
N ALA A 219 9.13 16.39 16.51
CA ALA A 219 8.64 16.14 15.16
C ALA A 219 9.67 15.46 14.26
N ALA A 220 10.92 15.95 14.29
CA ALA A 220 12.03 15.37 13.53
C ALA A 220 12.35 13.95 14.02
N GLY A 221 12.40 13.72 15.34
CA GLY A 221 12.62 12.40 15.92
C GLY A 221 11.54 11.40 15.52
N TYR A 222 10.27 11.81 15.56
CA TYR A 222 9.15 11.00 15.07
C TYR A 222 9.28 10.67 13.57
N PHE A 223 9.60 11.66 12.74
CA PHE A 223 9.76 11.44 11.31
C PHE A 223 10.87 10.42 11.02
N VAL A 224 12.04 10.57 11.65
CA VAL A 224 13.16 9.63 11.52
C VAL A 224 12.76 8.22 11.97
N LEU A 225 12.05 8.10 13.11
CA LEU A 225 11.57 6.82 13.61
C LEU A 225 10.64 6.13 12.60
N VAL A 226 9.64 6.83 12.08
CA VAL A 226 8.69 6.23 11.13
C VAL A 226 9.40 5.86 9.83
N VAL A 227 10.29 6.70 9.32
CA VAL A 227 11.10 6.39 8.13
C VAL A 227 11.92 5.13 8.36
N ALA A 228 12.62 5.01 9.49
CA ALA A 228 13.44 3.83 9.81
C ALA A 228 12.60 2.54 9.86
N VAL A 229 11.44 2.56 10.52
CA VAL A 229 10.54 1.41 10.59
C VAL A 229 9.98 1.06 9.21
N HIS A 230 9.65 2.06 8.39
CA HIS A 230 9.15 1.85 7.04
C HIS A 230 10.22 1.27 6.09
N VAL A 231 11.46 1.75 6.18
CA VAL A 231 12.61 1.15 5.45
C VAL A 231 12.82 -0.29 5.90
N GLY A 232 12.70 -0.59 7.20
CA GLY A 232 12.67 -1.95 7.72
C GLY A 232 11.61 -2.82 7.06
N ALA A 233 10.39 -2.30 6.91
CA ALA A 233 9.28 -3.00 6.24
C ALA A 233 9.56 -3.27 4.74
N VAL A 234 10.11 -2.29 4.03
CA VAL A 234 10.51 -2.44 2.62
C VAL A 234 11.62 -3.49 2.48
N ASN A 235 12.65 -3.42 3.31
CA ASN A 235 13.78 -4.35 3.28
C ASN A 235 13.36 -5.78 3.63
N ALA A 236 12.56 -5.96 4.68
CA ALA A 236 12.05 -7.27 5.08
C ALA A 236 11.23 -7.91 3.95
N ALA A 237 10.48 -7.09 3.21
CA ALA A 237 9.66 -7.61 2.13
C ALA A 237 10.42 -7.87 0.83
N ARG A 238 11.49 -7.12 0.53
CA ARG A 238 12.39 -7.39 -0.61
C ARG A 238 13.10 -8.73 -0.48
N ARG A 239 13.26 -9.25 0.73
CA ARG A 239 13.91 -10.54 1.01
C ARG A 239 12.97 -11.74 0.86
N ARG A 240 11.69 -11.53 0.52
CA ARG A 240 10.73 -12.62 0.35
C ARG A 240 10.71 -13.07 -1.10
N SER A 241 11.35 -14.21 -1.36
CA SER A 241 11.23 -14.92 -2.63
C SER A 241 10.00 -15.82 -2.63
N LEU A 242 9.49 -16.12 -3.81
CA LEU A 242 8.49 -17.18 -3.95
C LEU A 242 9.16 -18.55 -3.79
N PRO A 243 8.46 -19.54 -3.19
CA PRO A 243 8.96 -20.90 -3.15
C PRO A 243 9.02 -21.50 -4.57
N PRO A 244 9.81 -22.56 -4.81
CA PRO A 244 9.73 -23.33 -6.05
C PRO A 244 8.30 -23.84 -6.29
N GLY A 245 7.83 -23.83 -7.53
CA GLY A 245 6.46 -24.25 -7.86
C GLY A 245 6.10 -24.09 -9.33
N HIS A 246 4.93 -24.60 -9.74
CA HIS A 246 4.42 -24.45 -11.10
C HIS A 246 3.59 -23.17 -11.21
N TYR A 247 4.19 -22.09 -11.72
CA TYR A 247 3.54 -20.78 -11.85
C TYR A 247 2.98 -20.51 -13.26
N GLY A 248 3.11 -21.48 -14.17
CA GLY A 248 2.84 -21.33 -15.59
C GLY A 248 3.72 -22.26 -16.43
N THR A 249 3.72 -22.05 -17.75
CA THR A 249 4.63 -22.77 -18.64
C THR A 249 6.06 -22.27 -18.45
N VAL A 250 7.00 -23.21 -18.32
CA VAL A 250 8.41 -22.89 -18.10
C VAL A 250 9.01 -22.34 -19.40
N ALA A 251 9.82 -21.29 -19.30
CA ALA A 251 10.59 -20.80 -20.44
C ALA A 251 11.60 -21.87 -20.87
N ARG A 252 11.55 -22.25 -22.15
CA ARG A 252 12.52 -23.20 -22.74
C ARG A 252 13.84 -22.51 -23.06
#